data_AF-A0A517Q6T8-F1
#
_entry.id   AF-A0A517Q6T8-F1
#
_cell.length_a   1.000
_cell.length_b   1.000
_cell.length_c   1.000
_cell.angle_alpha   90.00
_cell.angle_beta   90.00
_cell.angle_gamma   90.00
#
_symmetry.space_group_name_H-M   'P 1'
#
loop_
_entity.id
_entity.type
_entity.pdbx_description
1 polymer ?
#
loop_
_entity_poly.entity_id
_entity_poly.type
_entity_poly.pdbx_seq_one_letter_code
_entity_poly.pdbx_strand_id
1 'polypeptide(L)'
;MARETETSDENLLSNADQIPEKEFPGLLISIRGLAGIYVVWAFFFSIFGMSINQADRLEGQPATFGFLQVFGETRSVYFYNLLFLVLISTCLVIGLLLILRTVFPEHLGKFLCWKLPAGYELKEKFKSNWPAILTALSGLLASAVLLYALTHFQNDRSHRQPVIFWKGPAEEYIEWLLVTGWTLSYITFWGYIVTQSCFRGRWNAVAFLGLFLGSLNFLASCFIGLVFQAD
;
A
#
# COMPACT_ATOMS: atom_id res chain seq x y z
N MET A 1 -10.95 -35.31 -53.00
CA MET A 1 -10.43 -33.93 -53.16
C MET A 1 -10.85 -33.13 -51.93
N ALA A 2 -10.32 -33.50 -50.76
CA ALA A 2 -10.66 -32.92 -49.46
C ALA A 2 -9.50 -33.26 -48.51
N ARG A 3 -8.44 -32.45 -48.51
CA ARG A 3 -7.31 -32.59 -47.56
C ARG A 3 -6.35 -31.40 -47.57
N GLU A 4 -6.86 -30.17 -47.72
CA GLU A 4 -6.00 -28.96 -47.69
C GLU A 4 -6.44 -27.90 -46.68
N THR A 5 -7.50 -28.14 -45.89
CA THR A 5 -8.03 -27.12 -44.96
C THR A 5 -7.72 -27.36 -43.48
N GLU A 6 -7.27 -28.54 -43.06
CA GLU A 6 -6.95 -28.81 -41.64
C GLU A 6 -5.52 -28.39 -41.24
N THR A 7 -4.59 -28.35 -42.19
CA THR A 7 -3.17 -28.02 -41.92
C THR A 7 -2.89 -26.52 -41.74
N SER A 8 -3.85 -25.65 -42.03
CA SER A 8 -3.69 -24.20 -41.87
C SER A 8 -4.03 -23.73 -40.45
N ASP A 9 -5.03 -24.35 -39.81
CA ASP A 9 -5.49 -23.92 -38.49
C ASP A 9 -4.62 -24.47 -37.34
N GLU A 10 -4.05 -25.68 -37.47
CA GLU A 10 -3.06 -26.19 -36.51
C GLU A 10 -1.77 -25.37 -36.51
N ASN A 11 -1.35 -24.82 -37.66
CA ASN A 11 -0.17 -23.96 -37.75
C ASN A 11 -0.41 -22.53 -37.22
N LEU A 12 -1.65 -22.05 -37.20
CA LEU A 12 -2.00 -20.77 -36.58
C LEU A 12 -2.11 -20.89 -35.04
N LEU A 13 -2.57 -22.03 -34.53
CA LEU A 13 -2.59 -22.32 -33.09
C LEU A 13 -1.21 -22.70 -32.54
N SER A 14 -0.36 -23.36 -33.33
CA SER A 14 1.02 -23.70 -32.94
C SER A 14 1.95 -22.48 -32.84
N ASN A 15 1.61 -21.36 -33.48
CA ASN A 15 2.40 -20.14 -33.47
C ASN A 15 1.92 -19.10 -32.44
N ALA A 16 0.78 -19.34 -31.77
CA ALA A 16 0.28 -18.45 -30.72
C ALA A 16 1.06 -18.56 -29.40
N ASP A 17 1.81 -19.65 -29.20
CA ASP A 17 2.58 -19.92 -27.97
C ASP A 17 4.10 -19.74 -28.11
N GLN A 18 4.59 -19.32 -29.27
CA GLN A 18 6.00 -18.92 -29.41
C GLN A 18 6.13 -17.41 -29.23
N ILE A 19 5.92 -16.97 -27.98
CA ILE A 19 6.45 -15.67 -27.54
C ILE A 19 7.96 -15.73 -27.80
N PRO A 20 8.53 -14.84 -28.63
CA PRO A 20 9.94 -14.91 -28.97
C PRO A 20 10.76 -14.89 -27.69
N GLU A 21 11.62 -15.89 -27.53
CA GLU A 21 12.50 -16.12 -26.38
C GLU A 21 13.62 -15.04 -26.24
N LYS A 22 13.41 -13.88 -26.86
CA LYS A 22 14.31 -12.72 -26.82
C LYS A 22 13.68 -11.61 -25.98
N GLU A 23 14.40 -11.29 -24.91
CA GLU A 23 14.33 -10.06 -24.12
C GLU A 23 13.14 -9.86 -23.17
N PHE A 24 13.10 -10.61 -22.07
CA PHE A 24 12.64 -10.02 -20.80
C PHE A 24 13.53 -10.46 -19.62
N PRO A 25 14.72 -9.86 -19.42
CA PRO A 25 15.50 -10.03 -18.20
C PRO A 25 15.18 -8.91 -17.20
N GLY A 26 13.91 -8.54 -17.07
CA GLY A 26 13.48 -7.33 -16.36
C GLY A 26 12.59 -7.61 -15.16
N LEU A 27 12.72 -6.83 -14.09
CA LEU A 27 11.82 -6.87 -12.93
C LEU A 27 10.38 -6.52 -13.35
N LEU A 28 9.47 -7.50 -13.39
CA LEU A 28 8.04 -7.24 -13.58
C LEU A 28 7.34 -7.01 -12.23
N ILE A 29 6.53 -5.96 -12.16
CA ILE A 29 5.71 -5.59 -11.00
C ILE A 29 4.23 -5.75 -11.39
N SER A 30 3.47 -6.46 -10.54
CA SER A 30 2.04 -6.72 -10.74
C SER A 30 1.19 -5.61 -10.14
N ILE A 31 0.42 -4.89 -10.97
CA ILE A 31 -0.59 -3.91 -10.52
C ILE A 31 -1.60 -4.59 -9.59
N ARG A 32 -2.09 -5.79 -9.96
CA ARG A 32 -3.01 -6.55 -9.10
C ARG A 32 -2.38 -6.89 -7.75
N GLY A 33 -1.09 -7.20 -7.74
CA GLY A 33 -0.33 -7.41 -6.50
C GLY A 33 -0.34 -6.14 -5.65
N LEU A 34 0.15 -5.03 -6.21
CA LEU A 34 0.18 -3.69 -5.59
C LEU A 34 -1.17 -3.32 -4.98
N ALA A 35 -2.23 -3.45 -5.78
CA ALA A 35 -3.60 -3.17 -5.35
C ALA A 35 -4.06 -4.09 -4.22
N GLY A 36 -3.76 -5.39 -4.27
CA GLY A 36 -4.14 -6.34 -3.23
C GLY A 36 -3.57 -5.98 -1.86
N ILE A 37 -2.29 -5.59 -1.79
CA ILE A 37 -1.68 -5.13 -0.53
C ILE A 37 -2.21 -3.74 -0.16
N TYR A 38 -2.47 -2.87 -1.14
CA TYR A 38 -3.03 -1.54 -0.88
C TYR A 38 -4.42 -1.60 -0.25
N VAL A 39 -5.26 -2.56 -0.63
CA VAL A 39 -6.58 -2.77 0.01
C VAL A 39 -6.43 -3.00 1.52
N VAL A 40 -5.44 -3.79 1.94
CA VAL A 40 -5.17 -4.03 3.37
C VAL A 40 -4.78 -2.73 4.06
N TRP A 41 -3.88 -1.96 3.44
CA TRP A 41 -3.48 -0.63 3.94
C TRP A 41 -4.68 0.32 4.08
N ALA A 42 -5.46 0.47 3.01
CA ALA A 42 -6.60 1.36 2.95
C ALA A 42 -7.67 0.97 3.98
N PHE A 43 -7.87 -0.33 4.19
CA PHE A 43 -8.82 -0.83 5.18
C PHE A 43 -8.43 -0.44 6.60
N PHE A 44 -7.19 -0.73 7.03
CA PHE A 44 -6.74 -0.38 8.38
C PHE A 44 -6.67 1.13 8.58
N PHE A 45 -6.21 1.89 7.58
CA PHE A 45 -6.12 3.35 7.68
C PHE A 45 -7.52 3.97 7.79
N SER A 46 -8.47 3.48 7.00
CA SER A 46 -9.86 3.96 7.05
C SER A 46 -10.51 3.64 8.39
N ILE A 47 -10.29 2.44 8.95
CA ILE A 47 -10.77 2.11 10.31
C ILE A 47 -10.21 3.11 11.32
N PHE A 48 -8.89 3.31 11.33
CA PHE A 48 -8.23 4.20 12.27
C PHE A 48 -8.75 5.64 12.16
N GLY A 49 -8.76 6.21 10.95
CA GLY A 49 -9.17 7.60 10.74
C GLY A 49 -10.67 7.84 10.95
N MET A 50 -11.53 6.88 10.56
CA MET A 50 -12.96 6.98 10.84
C MET A 50 -13.26 6.89 12.35
N SER A 51 -12.53 6.06 13.11
CA SER A 51 -12.69 6.01 14.57
C SER A 51 -12.28 7.32 15.24
N ILE A 52 -11.19 7.95 14.79
CA ILE A 52 -10.79 9.29 15.26
C ILE A 52 -11.87 10.32 14.94
N ASN A 53 -12.32 10.39 13.69
CA ASN A 53 -13.39 11.32 13.29
C ASN A 53 -14.70 11.11 14.07
N GLN A 54 -15.01 9.86 14.44
CA GLN A 54 -16.17 9.57 15.25
C GLN A 54 -16.01 10.11 16.68
N ALA A 55 -14.82 9.99 17.28
CA ALA A 55 -14.53 10.60 18.57
C ALA A 55 -14.64 12.12 18.50
N ASP A 56 -14.02 12.76 17.50
CA ASP A 56 -14.08 14.22 17.28
C ASP A 56 -15.53 14.71 17.15
N ARG A 57 -16.36 13.99 16.37
CA ARG A 57 -17.77 14.32 16.17
C ARG A 57 -18.58 14.29 17.46
N LEU A 58 -18.29 13.36 18.37
CA LEU A 58 -19.01 13.25 19.65
C LEU A 58 -18.72 14.42 20.60
N GLU A 59 -17.57 15.08 20.43
CA GLU A 59 -17.22 16.30 21.17
C GLU A 59 -17.57 17.61 20.44
N GLY A 60 -18.11 17.52 19.22
CA GLY A 60 -18.41 18.68 18.40
C GLY A 60 -17.16 19.33 17.78
N GLN A 61 -16.04 18.61 17.74
CA GLN A 61 -14.83 19.03 17.04
C GLN A 61 -14.93 18.73 15.53
N PRO A 62 -14.23 19.48 14.67
CA PRO A 62 -14.13 19.16 13.25
C PRO A 62 -13.39 17.84 13.06
N ALA A 63 -13.71 17.13 11.98
CA ALA A 63 -13.05 15.87 11.64
C ALA A 63 -11.56 16.07 11.34
N THR A 64 -10.69 15.36 12.05
CA THR A 64 -9.23 15.34 11.79
C THR A 64 -8.91 14.83 10.38
N PHE A 65 -9.62 13.82 9.90
CA PHE A 65 -9.47 13.26 8.54
C PHE A 65 -10.65 13.69 7.69
N GLY A 66 -10.57 14.86 7.07
CA GLY A 66 -11.69 15.44 6.31
C GLY A 66 -12.20 14.53 5.18
N PHE A 67 -11.32 13.74 4.56
CA PHE A 67 -11.69 12.80 3.48
C PHE A 67 -12.28 11.47 3.98
N LEU A 68 -12.21 11.16 5.28
CA LEU A 68 -12.78 9.96 5.91
C LEU A 68 -14.07 10.26 6.69
N GLN A 69 -14.78 11.33 6.35
CA GLN A 69 -16.04 11.67 7.03
C GLN A 69 -17.11 10.60 6.81
N VAL A 70 -17.79 10.21 7.89
CA VAL A 70 -18.89 9.25 7.86
C VAL A 70 -20.19 9.99 7.55
N PHE A 71 -20.80 9.69 6.40
CA PHE A 71 -22.11 10.27 6.05
C PHE A 71 -23.26 9.47 6.68
N GLY A 72 -23.56 9.76 7.96
CA GLY A 72 -24.74 9.25 8.68
C GLY A 72 -24.41 8.71 10.08
N GLU A 73 -25.42 8.20 10.80
CA GLU A 73 -25.34 7.91 12.25
C GLU A 73 -25.43 6.43 12.63
N THR A 74 -25.81 5.56 11.70
CA THR A 74 -26.02 4.14 12.00
C THR A 74 -24.78 3.28 11.73
N ARG A 75 -24.63 2.19 12.47
CA ARG A 75 -23.52 1.23 12.32
C ARG A 75 -23.44 0.62 10.91
N SER A 76 -24.59 0.41 10.27
CA SER A 76 -24.66 -0.02 8.87
C SER A 76 -24.00 1.00 7.95
N VAL A 77 -24.27 2.28 8.16
CA VAL A 77 -23.68 3.39 7.41
C VAL A 77 -22.17 3.48 7.62
N TYR A 78 -21.67 3.21 8.83
CA TYR A 78 -20.22 3.14 9.09
C TYR A 78 -19.55 2.07 8.20
N PHE A 79 -20.11 0.86 8.16
CA PHE A 79 -19.58 -0.23 7.34
C PHE A 79 -19.65 0.08 5.84
N TYR A 80 -20.74 0.71 5.38
CA TYR A 80 -20.85 1.16 3.99
C TYR A 80 -19.80 2.22 3.64
N ASN A 81 -19.60 3.23 4.48
CA ASN A 81 -18.57 4.26 4.26
C ASN A 81 -17.17 3.62 4.22
N LEU A 82 -16.86 2.70 5.14
CA LEU A 82 -15.58 1.98 5.15
C LEU A 82 -15.35 1.23 3.84
N LEU A 83 -16.32 0.40 3.41
CA LEU A 83 -16.21 -0.34 2.15
C LEU A 83 -16.07 0.59 0.95
N PHE A 84 -16.88 1.64 0.89
CA PHE A 84 -16.87 2.61 -0.19
C PHE A 84 -15.52 3.32 -0.30
N LEU A 85 -14.96 3.80 0.81
CA LEU A 85 -13.66 4.47 0.86
C LEU A 85 -12.53 3.53 0.42
N VAL A 86 -12.51 2.30 0.93
CA VAL A 86 -11.51 1.29 0.53
C VAL A 86 -11.61 0.98 -0.95
N LEU A 87 -12.82 0.80 -1.48
CA LEU A 87 -13.05 0.50 -2.89
C LEU A 87 -12.64 1.66 -3.79
N ILE A 88 -13.11 2.89 -3.51
CA ILE A 88 -12.78 4.06 -4.32
C ILE A 88 -11.28 4.32 -4.29
N SER A 89 -10.67 4.32 -3.10
CA SER A 89 -9.24 4.57 -2.98
C SER A 89 -8.41 3.53 -3.75
N THR A 90 -8.80 2.26 -3.67
CA THR A 90 -8.16 1.18 -4.44
C THR A 90 -8.37 1.36 -5.94
N CYS A 91 -9.58 1.72 -6.38
CA CYS A 91 -9.87 2.01 -7.79
C CYS A 91 -9.06 3.20 -8.30
N LEU A 92 -8.88 4.25 -7.49
CA LEU A 92 -8.03 5.40 -7.82
C LEU A 92 -6.57 4.99 -7.96
N VAL A 93 -6.03 4.17 -7.06
CA VAL A 93 -4.66 3.66 -7.16
C VAL A 93 -4.49 2.77 -8.40
N ILE A 94 -5.45 1.88 -8.69
CA ILE A 94 -5.42 1.08 -9.91
C ILE A 94 -5.45 1.98 -11.15
N GLY A 95 -6.37 2.94 -11.20
CA GLY A 95 -6.48 3.91 -12.29
C GLY A 95 -5.18 4.69 -12.48
N LEU A 96 -4.58 5.17 -11.40
CA LEU A 96 -3.28 5.86 -11.42
C LEU A 96 -2.18 4.96 -11.95
N LEU A 97 -2.08 3.70 -11.51
CA LEU A 97 -1.09 2.74 -11.99
C LEU A 97 -1.28 2.40 -13.48
N LEU A 98 -2.53 2.33 -13.95
CA LEU A 98 -2.83 2.13 -15.37
C LEU A 98 -2.49 3.35 -16.22
N ILE A 99 -2.80 4.56 -15.73
CA ILE A 99 -2.40 5.82 -16.39
C ILE A 99 -0.87 5.94 -16.40
N LEU A 100 -0.21 5.63 -15.29
CA LEU A 100 1.25 5.66 -15.21
C LEU A 100 1.88 4.69 -16.21
N ARG A 101 1.27 3.51 -16.39
CA ARG A 101 1.67 2.53 -17.41
C ARG A 101 1.55 3.09 -18.84
N THR A 102 0.52 3.88 -19.12
CA THR A 102 0.28 4.43 -20.47
C THR A 102 1.09 5.69 -20.75
N VAL A 103 1.40 6.49 -19.72
CA VAL A 103 2.21 7.71 -19.83
C VAL A 103 3.70 7.41 -19.82
N PHE A 104 4.13 6.30 -19.19
CA PHE A 104 5.53 5.93 -19.21
C PHE A 104 6.02 5.59 -20.63
N PRO A 105 7.28 5.96 -20.96
CA PRO A 105 7.94 5.48 -22.16
C PRO A 105 7.82 3.95 -22.27
N GLU A 106 7.69 3.42 -23.49
CA GLU A 106 7.44 1.99 -23.73
C GLU A 106 8.44 1.06 -23.02
N HIS A 107 9.69 1.51 -22.83
CA HIS A 107 10.71 0.75 -22.11
C HIS A 107 10.44 0.63 -20.60
N LEU A 108 9.77 1.61 -19.98
CA LEU A 108 9.37 1.59 -18.57
C LEU A 108 7.99 0.96 -18.35
N GLY A 109 7.05 1.23 -19.26
CA GLY A 109 5.68 0.70 -19.18
C GLY A 109 5.63 -0.83 -19.22
N LYS A 110 6.64 -1.49 -19.79
CA LYS A 110 6.78 -2.96 -19.81
C LYS A 110 7.05 -3.57 -18.43
N PHE A 111 7.62 -2.83 -17.48
CA PHE A 111 7.89 -3.34 -16.12
C PHE A 111 6.63 -3.38 -15.24
N LEU A 112 5.59 -2.62 -15.59
CA LEU A 112 4.33 -2.58 -14.84
C LEU A 112 3.26 -3.38 -15.59
N CYS A 113 2.97 -4.59 -15.13
CA CYS A 113 2.01 -5.50 -15.75
C CYS A 113 0.73 -5.62 -14.92
N TRP A 114 -0.42 -5.88 -15.56
CA TRP A 114 -1.68 -6.09 -14.84
C TRP A 114 -1.60 -7.31 -13.91
N LYS A 115 -1.13 -8.43 -14.45
CA LYS A 115 -0.88 -9.70 -13.77
C LYS A 115 0.45 -10.25 -14.28
N LEU A 116 1.23 -10.88 -13.39
CA LEU A 116 2.43 -11.60 -13.81
C LEU A 116 2.07 -12.78 -14.74
N PRO A 117 2.86 -13.03 -15.80
CA PRO A 117 2.70 -14.21 -16.64
C PRO A 117 2.74 -15.50 -15.80
N ALA A 118 1.95 -16.50 -16.19
CA ALA A 118 2.00 -17.81 -15.54
C ALA A 118 3.40 -18.43 -15.73
N GLY A 119 4.00 -18.92 -14.65
CA GLY A 119 5.37 -19.44 -14.68
C GLY A 119 6.47 -18.37 -14.78
N TYR A 120 6.14 -17.08 -14.57
CA TYR A 120 7.17 -16.05 -14.45
C TYR A 120 8.06 -16.34 -13.24
N GLU A 121 9.29 -16.75 -13.54
CA GLU A 121 10.38 -16.85 -12.59
C GLU A 121 11.53 -15.97 -13.07
N LEU A 122 12.09 -15.19 -12.15
CA LEU A 122 13.25 -14.39 -12.46
C LEU A 122 14.45 -15.34 -12.63
N LYS A 123 14.90 -15.55 -13.89
CA LYS A 123 15.97 -16.49 -14.26
C LYS A 123 17.23 -16.33 -13.39
N GLU A 124 17.58 -15.09 -13.04
CA GLU A 124 18.66 -14.79 -12.10
C GLU A 124 18.32 -13.54 -11.28
N LYS A 125 18.58 -13.58 -9.96
CA LYS A 125 18.39 -12.41 -9.09
C LYS A 125 19.45 -11.35 -9.36
N PHE A 126 19.04 -10.09 -9.43
CA PHE A 126 19.96 -8.97 -9.64
C PHE A 126 20.90 -8.80 -8.44
N LYS A 127 22.20 -8.64 -8.71
CA LYS A 127 23.21 -8.43 -7.67
C LYS A 127 23.25 -6.97 -7.24
N SER A 128 22.40 -6.59 -6.29
CA SER A 128 22.37 -5.24 -5.71
C SER A 128 21.91 -5.27 -4.26
N ASN A 129 22.52 -4.41 -3.43
CA ASN A 129 22.10 -4.20 -2.04
C ASN A 129 21.21 -2.97 -1.88
N TRP A 130 21.10 -2.12 -2.91
CA TRP A 130 20.37 -0.85 -2.84
C TRP A 130 18.89 -1.02 -2.44
N PRO A 131 18.12 -1.98 -3.01
CA PRO A 131 16.73 -2.18 -2.61
C PRO A 131 16.56 -2.51 -1.12
N ALA A 132 17.49 -3.30 -0.56
CA ALA A 132 17.47 -3.63 0.87
C ALA A 132 17.72 -2.39 1.75
N ILE A 133 18.68 -1.55 1.36
CA ILE A 133 19.01 -0.30 2.06
C ILE A 133 17.83 0.68 1.97
N LEU A 134 17.26 0.88 0.77
CA LEU A 134 16.10 1.75 0.57
C LEU A 134 14.90 1.27 1.39
N THR A 135 14.67 -0.04 1.43
CA THR A 135 13.62 -0.64 2.27
C THR A 135 13.83 -0.30 3.74
N ALA A 136 15.04 -0.46 4.27
CA ALA A 136 15.33 -0.12 5.66
C ALA A 136 15.24 1.38 5.95
N LEU A 137 15.78 2.23 5.06
CA LEU A 137 15.69 3.69 5.18
C LEU A 137 14.24 4.18 5.15
N SER A 138 13.40 3.61 4.28
CA SER A 138 11.98 3.94 4.24
C SER A 138 11.27 3.57 5.54
N GLY A 139 11.65 2.46 6.19
CA GLY A 139 11.11 2.05 7.48
C GLY A 139 11.56 2.97 8.62
N LEU A 140 12.83 3.35 8.65
CA LEU A 140 13.35 4.32 9.62
C LEU A 140 12.69 5.70 9.45
N LEU A 141 12.53 6.15 8.20
CA LEU A 141 11.87 7.42 7.91
C LEU A 141 10.39 7.37 8.30
N ALA A 142 9.69 6.26 8.01
CA ALA A 142 8.32 6.05 8.45
C ALA A 142 8.20 6.16 9.98
N SER A 143 9.09 5.48 10.71
CA SER A 143 9.11 5.55 12.18
C SER A 143 9.43 6.95 12.67
N ALA A 144 10.37 7.68 12.06
CA ALA A 144 10.68 9.05 12.44
C ALA A 144 9.48 9.99 12.25
N VAL A 145 8.79 9.90 11.11
CA VAL A 145 7.58 10.68 10.82
C VAL A 145 6.46 10.35 11.82
N LEU A 146 6.23 9.07 12.11
CA LEU A 146 5.17 8.65 13.04
C LEU A 146 5.49 8.96 14.49
N LEU A 147 6.77 8.87 14.90
CA LEU A 147 7.20 9.31 16.22
C LEU A 147 7.04 10.83 16.37
N TYR A 148 7.33 11.60 15.32
CA TYR A 148 7.07 13.03 15.31
C TYR A 148 5.57 13.34 15.38
N ALA A 149 4.71 12.59 14.68
CA ALA A 149 3.26 12.70 14.86
C ALA A 149 2.84 12.36 16.29
N LEU A 150 3.46 11.34 16.90
CA LEU A 150 3.20 10.92 18.27
C LEU A 150 3.62 11.98 19.31
N THR A 151 4.66 12.79 19.08
CA THR A 151 5.01 13.87 20.04
C THR A 151 3.94 14.96 20.13
N HIS A 152 3.05 15.04 19.14
CA HIS A 152 1.93 15.98 19.11
C HIS A 152 0.63 15.34 19.61
N PHE A 153 0.63 14.03 19.89
CA PHE A 153 -0.52 13.29 20.37
C PHE A 153 -0.83 13.68 21.81
N GLN A 154 -2.09 14.03 22.06
CA GLN A 154 -2.65 14.22 23.38
C GLN A 154 -3.86 13.30 23.52
N ASN A 155 -4.09 12.84 24.75
CA ASN A 155 -5.26 12.05 25.09
C ASN A 155 -5.98 12.73 26.25
N ASP A 156 -7.18 13.26 26.01
CA ASP A 156 -8.04 13.73 27.08
C ASP A 156 -8.87 12.57 27.62
N ARG A 157 -8.64 12.22 28.88
CA ARG A 157 -9.41 11.18 29.61
C ARG A 157 -10.43 11.78 30.58
N SER A 158 -10.64 13.10 30.54
CA SER A 158 -11.60 13.76 31.43
C SER A 158 -13.05 13.55 30.99
N HIS A 159 -13.26 13.13 29.74
CA HIS A 159 -14.58 12.82 29.18
C HIS A 159 -14.95 11.34 29.33
N ARG A 160 -16.25 11.02 29.16
CA ARG A 160 -16.78 9.64 29.25
C ARG A 160 -16.25 8.72 28.15
N GLN A 161 -15.72 9.28 27.08
CA GLN A 161 -14.96 8.58 26.06
C GLN A 161 -13.65 9.34 25.87
N PRO A 162 -12.49 8.66 25.93
CA PRO A 162 -11.20 9.28 25.75
C PRO A 162 -11.07 9.79 24.32
N VAL A 163 -10.64 11.04 24.19
CA VAL A 163 -10.50 11.70 22.89
C VAL A 163 -9.05 11.98 22.60
N ILE A 164 -8.68 11.59 21.39
CA ILE A 164 -7.37 11.80 20.83
C ILE A 164 -7.43 13.13 20.08
N PHE A 165 -6.58 14.07 20.49
CA PHE A 165 -6.40 15.32 19.78
C PHE A 165 -4.91 15.59 19.59
N TRP A 166 -4.59 16.46 18.64
CA TRP A 166 -3.22 16.82 18.33
C TRP A 166 -2.99 18.27 18.70
N LYS A 167 -1.82 18.53 19.30
CA LYS A 167 -1.46 19.88 19.71
C LYS A 167 0.00 20.16 19.38
N GLY A 168 0.25 21.34 18.82
CA GLY A 168 1.59 21.87 18.58
C GLY A 168 1.81 22.33 17.14
N PRO A 169 3.07 22.59 16.74
CA PRO A 169 3.37 23.25 15.46
C PRO A 169 2.97 22.45 14.22
N ALA A 170 2.73 21.14 14.36
CA ALA A 170 2.34 20.25 13.27
C ALA A 170 0.86 19.81 13.31
N GLU A 171 0.03 20.42 14.17
CA GLU A 171 -1.38 20.06 14.34
C GLU A 171 -2.15 20.08 13.00
N GLU A 172 -2.01 21.16 12.23
CA GLU A 172 -2.68 21.32 10.92
C GLU A 172 -2.22 20.30 9.86
N TYR A 173 -1.07 19.65 10.07
CA TYR A 173 -0.47 18.72 9.13
C TYR A 173 -0.54 17.26 9.59
N ILE A 174 -1.20 16.97 10.72
CA ILE A 174 -1.16 15.64 11.32
C ILE A 174 -1.74 14.57 10.41
N GLU A 175 -2.81 14.91 9.69
CA GLU A 175 -3.43 14.05 8.68
C GLU A 175 -2.38 13.60 7.65
N TRP A 176 -1.64 14.55 7.09
CA TRP A 176 -0.60 14.28 6.09
C TRP A 176 0.61 13.55 6.67
N LEU A 177 1.00 13.84 7.92
CA LEU A 177 2.07 13.12 8.60
C LEU A 177 1.71 11.64 8.81
N LEU A 178 0.49 11.36 9.25
CA LEU A 178 0.00 10.00 9.45
C LEU A 178 -0.13 9.25 8.12
N VAL A 179 -0.73 9.88 7.09
CA VAL A 179 -0.79 9.33 5.72
C VAL A 179 0.61 9.01 5.20
N THR A 180 1.56 9.94 5.35
CA THR A 180 2.94 9.77 4.88
C THR A 180 3.65 8.64 5.62
N GLY A 181 3.58 8.61 6.95
CA GLY A 181 4.21 7.58 7.77
C GLY A 181 3.64 6.18 7.51
N TRP A 182 2.32 6.07 7.33
CA TRP A 182 1.66 4.82 6.95
C TRP A 182 2.01 4.41 5.52
N THR A 183 2.11 5.35 4.58
CA THR A 183 2.50 5.05 3.19
C THR A 183 3.94 4.58 3.10
N LEU A 184 4.87 5.21 3.82
CA LEU A 184 6.26 4.77 3.90
C LEU A 184 6.36 3.38 4.54
N SER A 185 5.57 3.11 5.58
CA SER A 185 5.47 1.76 6.16
C SER A 185 4.94 0.74 5.15
N TYR A 186 3.97 1.10 4.30
CA TYR A 186 3.50 0.23 3.21
C TYR A 186 4.59 -0.04 2.16
N ILE A 187 5.36 0.98 1.80
CA ILE A 187 6.48 0.84 0.85
C ILE A 187 7.52 -0.14 1.39
N THR A 188 7.72 -0.26 2.71
CA THR A 188 8.69 -1.23 3.25
C THR A 188 8.25 -2.68 3.04
N PHE A 189 6.95 -2.98 3.14
CA PHE A 189 6.42 -4.32 2.84
C PHE A 189 6.68 -4.68 1.37
N TRP A 190 6.37 -3.76 0.46
CA TRP A 190 6.66 -3.95 -0.97
C TRP A 190 8.14 -4.05 -1.27
N GLY A 191 8.93 -3.14 -0.70
CA GLY A 191 10.38 -3.12 -0.83
C GLY A 191 11.00 -4.42 -0.36
N TYR A 192 10.50 -4.99 0.74
CA TYR A 192 10.92 -6.30 1.23
C TYR A 192 10.58 -7.42 0.24
N ILE A 193 9.33 -7.53 -0.22
CA ILE A 193 8.90 -8.56 -1.18
C ILE A 193 9.77 -8.48 -2.44
N VAL A 194 9.91 -7.29 -3.02
CA VAL A 194 10.72 -7.06 -4.23
C VAL A 194 12.19 -7.39 -3.97
N THR A 195 12.75 -6.96 -2.84
CA THR A 195 14.15 -7.26 -2.48
C THR A 195 14.40 -8.76 -2.37
N GLN A 196 13.53 -9.51 -1.68
CA GLN A 196 13.73 -10.94 -1.49
C GLN A 196 13.47 -11.75 -2.76
N SER A 197 12.47 -11.38 -3.54
CA SER A 197 12.11 -12.09 -4.77
C SER A 197 13.10 -11.83 -5.89
N CYS A 198 13.62 -10.60 -6.01
CA CYS A 198 14.29 -10.17 -7.23
C CYS A 198 15.77 -9.85 -7.08
N PHE A 199 16.27 -9.63 -5.85
CA PHE A 199 17.65 -9.21 -5.62
C PHE A 199 18.41 -10.21 -4.78
N ARG A 200 19.72 -10.33 -5.03
CA ARG A 200 20.66 -11.10 -4.21
C ARG A 200 21.74 -10.16 -3.71
N GLY A 201 21.83 -10.03 -2.40
CA GLY A 201 22.78 -9.13 -1.75
C GLY A 201 23.19 -9.66 -0.38
N ARG A 202 24.44 -9.37 0.03
CA ARG A 202 24.93 -9.69 1.37
C ARG A 202 24.09 -9.01 2.45
N TRP A 203 23.55 -7.84 2.12
CA TRP A 203 22.73 -7.01 3.02
C TRP A 203 21.23 -7.22 2.82
N ASN A 204 20.77 -8.24 2.10
CA ASN A 204 19.33 -8.50 1.97
C ASN A 204 18.66 -8.77 3.32
N ALA A 205 19.41 -9.22 4.32
CA ALA A 205 18.95 -9.34 5.70
C ALA A 205 18.50 -7.98 6.27
N VAL A 206 19.08 -6.85 5.83
CA VAL A 206 18.70 -5.50 6.26
C VAL A 206 17.29 -5.12 5.80
N ALA A 207 16.79 -5.70 4.71
CA ALA A 207 15.41 -5.48 4.29
C ALA A 207 14.40 -5.97 5.35
N PHE A 208 14.76 -6.98 6.16
CA PHE A 208 13.92 -7.41 7.29
C PHE A 208 13.76 -6.33 8.35
N LEU A 209 14.78 -5.49 8.58
CA LEU A 209 14.66 -4.36 9.49
C LEU A 209 13.60 -3.38 9.00
N GLY A 210 13.59 -3.06 7.70
CA GLY A 210 12.56 -2.19 7.11
C GLY A 210 11.16 -2.79 7.20
N LEU A 211 11.01 -4.09 6.92
CA LEU A 211 9.74 -4.81 7.10
C LEU A 211 9.30 -4.79 8.57
N PHE A 212 10.20 -5.10 9.50
CA PHE A 212 9.92 -5.13 10.93
C PHE A 212 9.45 -3.76 11.42
N LEU A 213 10.18 -2.68 11.10
CA LEU A 213 9.81 -1.33 11.47
C LEU A 213 8.48 -0.90 10.85
N GLY A 214 8.27 -1.17 9.55
CA GLY A 214 7.00 -0.87 8.89
C GLY A 214 5.82 -1.63 9.52
N SER A 215 6.00 -2.91 9.85
CA SER A 215 4.98 -3.72 10.52
C SER A 215 4.68 -3.19 11.93
N LEU A 216 5.73 -2.87 12.69
CA LEU A 216 5.62 -2.33 14.04
C LEU A 216 4.91 -0.98 14.02
N ASN A 217 5.19 -0.12 13.05
CA ASN A 217 4.52 1.17 12.88
C ASN A 217 2.99 0.98 12.69
N PHE A 218 2.56 0.07 11.81
CA PHE A 218 1.12 -0.23 11.65
C PHE A 218 0.50 -0.75 12.95
N LEU A 219 1.13 -1.75 13.57
CA LEU A 219 0.60 -2.35 14.80
C LEU A 219 0.54 -1.33 15.94
N ALA A 220 1.58 -0.52 16.11
CA ALA A 220 1.62 0.52 17.13
C ALA A 220 0.56 1.59 16.89
N SER A 221 0.41 2.09 15.65
CA SER A 221 -0.64 3.08 15.34
C SER A 221 -2.05 2.52 15.57
N CYS A 222 -2.33 1.29 15.15
CA CYS A 222 -3.61 0.64 15.42
C CYS A 222 -3.83 0.40 16.92
N PHE A 223 -2.80 -0.04 17.65
CA PHE A 223 -2.88 -0.25 19.10
C PHE A 223 -3.14 1.05 19.85
N ILE A 224 -2.46 2.15 19.48
CA ILE A 224 -2.72 3.49 20.02
C ILE A 224 -4.17 3.88 19.76
N GLY A 225 -4.64 3.77 18.50
CA GLY A 225 -6.03 4.08 18.17
C GLY A 225 -7.04 3.25 18.96
N LEU A 226 -6.81 1.95 19.13
CA LEU A 226 -7.73 1.05 19.83
C LEU A 226 -7.69 1.23 21.35
N VAL A 227 -6.51 1.22 21.97
CA VAL A 227 -6.36 1.28 23.44
C VAL A 227 -6.73 2.65 23.97
N PHE A 228 -6.41 3.72 23.24
CA PHE A 228 -6.79 5.05 23.69
C PHE A 228 -8.25 5.41 23.37
N GLN A 229 -9.02 4.51 22.74
CA GLN A 229 -10.46 4.66 22.51
C GLN A 229 -11.32 3.61 23.25
N ALA A 230 -10.73 2.60 23.89
CA ALA A 230 -11.44 1.45 24.46
C ALA A 230 -11.71 1.52 25.97
N ASP A 231 -11.35 2.63 26.63
CA ASP A 231 -11.66 2.91 28.05
C ASP A 231 -12.69 4.03 28.19
#